data_AF-A0A7M5UNU7-F1
#
_entry.id   AF-A0A7M5UNU7-F1
#
_cell.length_a   1.000
_cell.length_b   1.000
_cell.length_c   1.000
_cell.angle_alpha   90.00
_cell.angle_beta   90.00
_cell.angle_gamma   90.00
#
_symmetry.space_group_name_H-M   'P 1'
#
loop_
_entity.id
_entity.type
_entity.pdbx_description
1 polymer ?
#
loop_
_entity_poly.entity_id
_entity_poly.type
_entity_poly.pdbx_seq_one_letter_code
_entity_poly.pdbx_strand_id
1 'polypeptide(L)'
;MTLKEKTPSSPSKAKYRKQCLTLTEQLKQAQEKISKLETELAKKENLLKEERKKNIKNLSTIYDLQATEINYETLTLTQPNEKAIEYLCGIDLEKFNLIFDCIQPYTHLIPYPDNRKVTKFSLETQLLVTLTICRHGMDQKLMAFILNSSPSTLSSDLF
;
A
#
# COMPACT_ATOMS: atom_id res chain seq x y z
N MET A 1 -4.41 -80.88 8.89
CA MET A 1 -4.39 -79.44 8.54
C MET A 1 -3.10 -78.85 9.10
N THR A 2 -2.06 -78.72 8.27
CA THR A 2 -0.79 -78.10 8.67
C THR A 2 -0.64 -76.77 7.94
N LEU A 3 -0.74 -75.68 8.70
CA LEU A 3 -0.54 -74.32 8.25
C LEU A 3 0.94 -74.14 7.87
N LYS A 4 1.21 -73.84 6.59
CA LYS A 4 2.51 -73.36 6.13
C LYS A 4 2.72 -71.94 6.67
N GLU A 5 3.59 -71.77 7.65
CA GLU A 5 4.16 -70.46 7.97
C GLU A 5 4.97 -69.96 6.76
N LYS A 6 4.46 -68.94 6.09
CA LYS A 6 5.24 -68.12 5.16
C LYS A 6 6.19 -67.26 6.00
N THR A 7 7.45 -67.67 6.09
CA THR A 7 8.52 -66.78 6.54
C THR A 7 8.61 -65.58 5.58
N PRO A 8 8.68 -64.33 6.08
CA PRO A 8 8.90 -63.18 5.22
C PRO A 8 10.31 -63.27 4.65
N SER A 9 10.43 -63.37 3.32
CA SER A 9 11.71 -63.34 2.64
C SER A 9 12.41 -62.01 2.94
N SER A 10 13.47 -62.04 3.75
CA SER A 10 14.28 -60.86 4.06
C SER A 10 14.83 -60.24 2.77
N PRO A 11 14.69 -58.92 2.54
CA PRO A 11 15.24 -58.30 1.35
C PRO A 11 16.77 -58.45 1.28
N SER A 12 17.31 -58.72 0.08
CA SER A 12 18.76 -58.80 -0.15
C SER A 12 19.49 -57.55 0.36
N LYS A 13 20.67 -57.72 0.96
CA LYS A 13 21.56 -56.62 1.41
C LYS A 13 21.78 -55.54 0.33
N ALA A 14 21.73 -55.90 -0.94
CA ALA A 14 21.83 -54.98 -2.08
C ALA A 14 20.61 -54.04 -2.19
N LYS A 15 19.41 -54.51 -1.84
CA LYS A 15 18.17 -53.70 -1.84
C LYS A 15 18.24 -52.61 -0.76
N TYR A 16 18.70 -52.97 0.45
CA TYR A 16 18.90 -52.03 1.55
C TYR A 16 19.96 -50.98 1.23
N ARG A 17 21.09 -51.37 0.61
CA ARG A 17 22.10 -50.40 0.14
C ARG A 17 21.55 -49.39 -0.86
N LYS A 18 20.75 -49.85 -1.84
CA LYS A 18 20.10 -48.95 -2.81
C LYS A 18 19.14 -47.99 -2.10
N GLN A 19 18.30 -48.49 -1.18
CA GLN A 19 17.41 -47.63 -0.39
C GLN A 19 18.18 -46.61 0.45
N CYS A 20 19.27 -46.99 1.11
CA CYS A 20 20.11 -46.05 1.85
C CYS A 20 20.66 -44.94 0.95
N LEU A 21 21.22 -45.29 -0.22
CA LEU A 21 21.74 -44.30 -1.16
C LEU A 21 20.64 -43.34 -1.65
N THR A 22 19.45 -43.86 -1.98
CA THR A 22 18.31 -43.03 -2.40
C THR A 22 17.83 -42.10 -1.28
N LEU A 23 17.75 -42.59 -0.05
CA LEU A 23 17.35 -41.79 1.11
C LEU A 23 18.39 -40.70 1.43
N THR A 24 19.69 -41.00 1.32
CA THR A 24 20.75 -40.02 1.51
C THR A 24 20.69 -38.90 0.48
N GLU A 25 20.43 -39.24 -0.78
CA GLU A 25 20.29 -38.25 -1.85
C GLU A 25 19.04 -37.37 -1.64
N GLN A 26 17.91 -37.97 -1.24
CA GLN A 26 16.69 -37.22 -0.91
C GLN A 26 16.89 -36.29 0.29
N LEU A 27 17.63 -36.73 1.31
CA LEU A 27 17.99 -35.91 2.48
C LEU A 27 18.81 -34.69 2.07
N LYS A 28 19.81 -34.90 1.21
CA LYS A 28 20.65 -33.81 0.70
C LYS A 28 19.82 -32.80 -0.09
N GLN A 29 18.96 -33.26 -0.99
CA GLN A 29 18.07 -32.39 -1.77
C GLN A 29 17.07 -31.63 -0.89
N ALA A 30 16.55 -32.27 0.17
CA ALA A 30 15.67 -31.62 1.12
C ALA A 30 16.41 -30.54 1.92
N GLN A 31 17.64 -30.81 2.36
CA GLN A 31 18.48 -29.83 3.06
C GLN A 31 18.81 -28.61 2.19
N GLU A 32 19.15 -28.82 0.92
CA GLU A 32 19.38 -27.72 -0.02
C GLU A 32 18.11 -26.87 -0.25
N LYS A 33 16.94 -27.50 -0.32
CA LYS A 33 15.66 -26.79 -0.43
C LYS A 33 15.35 -25.97 0.83
N ILE A 34 15.57 -26.54 2.01
CA ILE A 34 15.39 -25.83 3.29
C ILE A 34 16.27 -24.59 3.33
N SER A 35 17.57 -24.72 3.00
CA SER A 35 18.50 -23.60 3.00
C SER A 35 18.11 -22.48 2.02
N LYS A 36 17.58 -22.84 0.84
CA LYS A 36 17.03 -21.86 -0.12
C LYS A 36 15.79 -21.16 0.41
N LEU A 37 14.87 -21.89 1.03
CA LEU A 37 13.65 -21.31 1.60
C LEU A 37 13.96 -20.40 2.80
N GLU A 38 14.90 -20.77 3.65
CA GLU A 38 15.36 -19.93 4.77
C GLU A 38 15.94 -18.60 4.29
N THR A 39 16.75 -18.63 3.23
CA THR A 39 17.31 -17.40 2.64
C THR A 39 16.26 -16.53 1.97
N GLU A 40 15.27 -17.11 1.28
CA GLU A 40 14.13 -16.35 0.73
C GLU A 40 13.24 -15.76 1.82
N LEU A 41 13.00 -16.49 2.90
CA LEU A 41 12.20 -16.03 4.02
C LEU A 41 12.86 -14.83 4.71
N ALA A 42 14.16 -14.90 4.97
CA ALA A 42 14.93 -13.77 5.50
C ALA A 42 14.87 -12.52 4.61
N LYS A 43 14.91 -12.70 3.28
CA LYS A 43 14.76 -11.58 2.33
C LYS A 43 13.37 -10.95 2.41
N LYS A 44 12.31 -11.78 2.44
CA LYS A 44 10.92 -11.30 2.55
C LYS A 44 10.66 -10.59 3.88
N GLU A 45 11.21 -11.10 4.99
CA GLU A 45 11.08 -10.44 6.29
C GLU A 45 11.76 -9.08 6.32
N ASN A 46 12.93 -8.93 5.68
CA ASN A 46 13.60 -7.63 5.58
C ASN A 46 12.80 -6.64 4.73
N LEU A 47 12.27 -7.09 3.58
CA LEU A 47 11.38 -6.26 2.76
C LEU A 47 10.16 -5.78 3.56
N LEU A 48 9.49 -6.70 4.27
CA LEU A 48 8.33 -6.38 5.09
C LEU A 48 8.68 -5.38 6.22
N LYS A 49 9.86 -5.51 6.84
CA LYS A 49 10.34 -4.56 7.86
C LYS A 49 10.56 -3.17 7.28
N GLU A 50 11.16 -3.05 6.11
CA GLU A 50 11.37 -1.76 5.45
C GLU A 50 10.05 -1.13 5.00
N GLU A 51 9.11 -1.91 4.46
CA GLU A 51 7.75 -1.45 4.15
C GLU A 51 7.02 -0.95 5.41
N ARG A 52 7.09 -1.69 6.52
CA ARG A 52 6.52 -1.27 7.80
C ARG A 52 7.12 0.04 8.30
N LYS A 53 8.45 0.20 8.24
CA LYS A 53 9.10 1.47 8.61
C LYS A 53 8.61 2.63 7.74
N LYS A 54 8.49 2.41 6.43
CA LYS A 54 7.96 3.39 5.49
C LYS A 54 6.52 3.77 5.83
N ASN A 55 5.67 2.78 6.11
CA ASN A 55 4.28 3.01 6.51
C ASN A 55 4.14 3.74 7.85
N ILE A 56 4.97 3.44 8.85
CA ILE A 56 4.95 4.15 10.13
C ILE A 56 5.33 5.62 9.95
N LYS A 57 6.35 5.91 9.14
CA LYS A 57 6.76 7.29 8.81
C LYS A 57 5.66 8.06 8.05
N ASN A 58 4.97 7.36 7.16
CA ASN A 58 3.83 7.90 6.43
C ASN A 58 2.66 8.20 7.38
N LEU A 59 2.35 7.31 8.33
CA LEU A 59 1.32 7.50 9.35
C LEU A 59 1.64 8.65 10.30
N SER A 60 2.89 8.80 10.76
CA SER A 60 3.27 9.94 11.60
C SER A 60 3.07 11.26 10.86
N THR A 61 3.39 11.29 9.57
CA THR A 61 3.13 12.46 8.71
C THR A 61 1.62 12.76 8.63
N ILE A 62 0.76 11.73 8.55
CA ILE A 62 -0.70 11.92 8.61
C ILE A 62 -1.16 12.49 9.96
N TYR A 63 -0.63 11.99 11.08
CA TYR A 63 -1.00 12.49 12.41
C TYR A 63 -0.56 13.95 12.62
N ASP A 64 0.63 14.32 12.14
CA ASP A 64 1.10 15.71 12.17
C ASP A 64 0.21 16.60 11.30
N LEU A 65 -0.29 16.07 10.17
CA LEU A 65 -1.24 16.75 9.29
C LEU A 65 -2.65 16.85 9.91
N GLN A 66 -3.11 15.88 10.69
CA GLN A 66 -4.42 15.94 11.37
C GLN A 66 -4.51 17.05 12.43
N ALA A 67 -3.39 17.48 12.99
CA ALA A 67 -3.34 18.61 13.92
C ALA A 67 -3.50 19.97 13.23
N THR A 68 -3.49 20.01 11.90
CA THR A 68 -3.46 21.24 11.09
C THR A 68 -4.61 21.22 10.08
N GLU A 69 -5.25 22.36 9.79
CA GLU A 69 -6.24 22.40 8.70
C GLU A 69 -5.56 22.07 7.37
N ILE A 70 -5.91 20.94 6.77
CA ILE A 70 -5.35 20.49 5.49
C ILE A 70 -6.04 21.25 4.36
N ASN A 71 -5.45 22.37 3.94
CA ASN A 71 -5.80 23.08 2.72
C ASN A 71 -4.52 23.43 1.93
N TYR A 72 -4.66 23.74 0.64
CA TYR A 72 -3.50 23.98 -0.24
C TYR A 72 -2.61 25.11 0.29
N GLU A 73 -3.18 26.22 0.75
CA GLU A 73 -2.43 27.36 1.30
C GLU A 73 -1.65 26.99 2.56
N THR A 74 -2.23 26.22 3.48
CA THR A 74 -1.52 25.75 4.69
C THR A 74 -0.32 24.87 4.33
N LEU A 75 -0.48 23.98 3.34
CA LEU A 75 0.57 23.05 2.92
C LEU A 75 1.67 23.67 2.06
N THR A 76 1.40 24.80 1.41
CA THR A 76 2.33 25.45 0.45
C THR A 76 2.86 26.80 0.91
N LEU A 77 2.07 27.57 1.66
CA LEU A 77 2.39 28.96 2.02
C LEU A 77 2.71 29.10 3.51
N THR A 78 1.87 28.53 4.39
CA THR A 78 1.97 28.78 5.84
C THR A 78 2.91 27.79 6.53
N GLN A 79 2.89 26.53 6.12
CA GLN A 79 3.82 25.48 6.54
C GLN A 79 4.24 24.68 5.31
N PRO A 80 5.14 25.21 4.45
CA PRO A 80 5.53 24.57 3.21
C PRO A 80 6.07 23.16 3.49
N ASN A 81 5.26 22.16 3.18
CA ASN A 81 5.57 20.76 3.36
C ASN A 81 5.37 20.06 2.02
N GLU A 82 6.31 20.30 1.11
CA GLU A 82 6.33 19.67 -0.21
C GLU A 82 6.25 18.14 -0.12
N LYS A 83 6.82 17.55 0.93
CA LYS A 83 6.73 16.11 1.21
C LYS A 83 5.31 15.67 1.56
N ALA A 84 4.51 16.52 2.19
CA ALA A 84 3.10 16.21 2.43
C ALA A 84 2.31 16.18 1.12
N ILE A 85 2.57 17.09 0.19
CA ILE A 85 1.91 17.10 -1.13
C ILE A 85 2.34 15.87 -1.93
N GLU A 86 3.63 15.56 -1.96
CA GLU A 86 4.13 14.34 -2.58
C GLU A 86 3.56 13.08 -1.95
N TYR A 87 3.31 13.07 -0.63
CA TYR A 87 2.68 11.97 0.09
C TYR A 87 1.15 11.88 -0.12
N LEU A 88 0.46 12.99 -0.26
CA LEU A 88 -0.99 13.02 -0.46
C LEU A 88 -1.33 12.71 -1.92
N CYS A 89 -0.73 13.42 -2.87
CA CYS A 89 -1.09 13.34 -4.29
C CYS A 89 -0.20 12.41 -5.11
N GLY A 90 0.99 12.05 -4.63
CA GLY A 90 1.91 11.16 -5.36
C GLY A 90 2.72 11.85 -6.45
N ILE A 91 2.67 13.17 -6.47
CA ILE A 91 3.40 14.04 -7.36
C ILE A 91 3.99 15.18 -6.52
N ASP A 92 5.15 15.69 -6.94
CA ASP A 92 5.74 16.88 -6.35
C ASP A 92 4.89 18.14 -6.61
N LEU A 93 5.21 19.21 -5.89
CA LEU A 93 4.50 20.48 -5.97
C LEU A 93 4.56 21.11 -7.37
N GLU A 94 5.68 20.96 -8.09
CA GLU A 94 5.84 21.51 -9.43
C GLU A 94 4.89 20.85 -10.43
N LYS A 95 4.81 19.50 -10.42
CA LYS A 95 3.86 18.74 -11.23
C LYS A 95 2.42 19.03 -10.83
N PHE A 96 2.16 19.21 -9.53
CA PHE A 96 0.83 19.62 -9.06
C PHE A 96 0.41 20.95 -9.68
N ASN A 97 1.28 21.97 -9.60
CA ASN A 97 1.01 23.29 -10.18
C ASN A 97 0.83 23.23 -11.69
N LEU A 98 1.66 22.46 -12.39
CA LEU A 98 1.52 22.27 -13.84
C LEU A 98 0.15 21.69 -14.21
N ILE A 99 -0.33 20.69 -13.46
CA ILE A 99 -1.66 20.09 -13.67
C ILE A 99 -2.74 21.13 -13.37
N PHE A 100 -2.60 21.90 -12.30
CA PHE A 100 -3.54 22.95 -11.95
C PHE A 100 -3.64 24.00 -13.06
N ASP A 101 -2.53 24.51 -13.57
CA ASP A 101 -2.47 25.50 -14.65
C ASP A 101 -3.14 24.99 -15.94
N CYS A 102 -3.07 23.68 -16.18
CA CYS A 102 -3.73 23.04 -17.32
C CYS A 102 -5.25 22.92 -17.15
N ILE A 103 -5.74 22.75 -15.91
CA ILE A 103 -7.17 22.55 -15.60
C ILE A 103 -7.87 23.89 -15.35
N GLN A 104 -7.20 24.84 -14.68
CA GLN A 104 -7.74 26.13 -14.25
C GLN A 104 -8.55 26.85 -15.35
N PRO A 105 -8.10 26.94 -16.62
CA PRO A 105 -8.85 27.61 -17.67
C PRO A 105 -10.20 26.96 -17.99
N TYR A 106 -10.35 25.67 -17.74
CA TYR A 106 -11.53 24.87 -18.10
C TYR A 106 -12.46 24.60 -16.91
N THR A 107 -12.13 25.10 -15.72
CA THR A 107 -12.93 24.89 -14.49
C THR A 107 -14.38 25.37 -14.64
N HIS A 108 -14.61 26.44 -15.40
CA HIS A 108 -15.94 26.96 -15.72
C HIS A 108 -16.82 25.97 -16.52
N LEU A 109 -16.24 24.95 -17.15
CA LEU A 109 -16.94 23.91 -17.89
C LEU A 109 -17.35 22.73 -17.01
N ILE A 110 -16.86 22.67 -15.77
CA ILE A 110 -17.21 21.64 -14.80
C ILE A 110 -18.51 22.10 -14.12
N PRO A 111 -19.66 21.48 -14.44
CA PRO A 111 -20.93 21.90 -13.86
C PRO A 111 -20.96 21.47 -12.40
N TYR A 112 -20.83 22.44 -11.47
CA TYR A 112 -21.06 22.19 -10.06
C TYR A 112 -22.56 22.26 -9.75
N PRO A 113 -23.19 21.17 -9.26
CA PRO A 113 -24.56 21.21 -8.79
C PRO A 113 -24.59 21.98 -7.46
N ASP A 114 -25.01 23.25 -7.52
CA ASP A 114 -25.15 24.23 -6.42
C ASP A 114 -24.10 25.37 -6.35
N ASN A 115 -23.91 26.08 -7.46
CA ASN A 115 -23.21 27.38 -7.54
C ASN A 115 -23.83 28.56 -6.74
N ARG A 116 -24.54 28.32 -5.64
CA ARG A 116 -25.10 29.39 -4.78
C ARG A 116 -24.61 29.37 -3.33
N LYS A 117 -23.85 28.36 -2.92
CA LYS A 117 -23.17 28.37 -1.63
C LYS A 117 -21.69 28.46 -1.90
N VAL A 118 -21.07 29.47 -1.30
CA VAL A 118 -19.61 29.69 -1.28
C VAL A 118 -18.94 28.34 -1.04
N THR A 119 -18.26 27.81 -2.05
CA THR A 119 -17.42 26.62 -1.88
C THR A 119 -16.41 26.97 -0.80
N LYS A 120 -16.37 26.19 0.27
CA LYS A 120 -15.52 26.47 1.44
C LYS A 120 -14.02 26.32 1.12
N PHE A 121 -13.70 25.75 -0.05
CA PHE A 121 -12.35 25.39 -0.48
C PHE A 121 -11.98 26.04 -1.81
N SER A 122 -10.72 26.49 -1.92
CA SER A 122 -10.14 26.97 -3.17
C SER A 122 -10.05 25.86 -4.22
N LEU A 123 -9.95 26.22 -5.50
CA LEU A 123 -9.85 25.25 -6.60
C LEU A 123 -8.59 24.38 -6.48
N GLU A 124 -7.49 24.95 -6.00
CA GLU A 124 -6.24 24.23 -5.70
C GLU A 124 -6.47 23.19 -4.60
N THR A 125 -7.22 23.56 -3.56
CA THR A 125 -7.57 22.64 -2.47
C THR A 125 -8.49 21.52 -2.97
N GLN A 126 -9.42 21.81 -3.87
CA GLN A 126 -10.28 20.78 -4.49
C GLN A 126 -9.48 19.80 -5.36
N LEU A 127 -8.51 20.30 -6.15
CA LEU A 127 -7.61 19.45 -6.93
C LEU A 127 -6.74 18.57 -6.02
N LEU A 128 -6.20 19.15 -4.94
CA LEU A 128 -5.42 18.42 -3.93
C LEU A 128 -6.22 17.26 -3.34
N VAL A 129 -7.47 17.51 -2.95
CA VAL A 129 -8.37 16.49 -2.40
C VAL A 129 -8.67 15.41 -3.43
N THR A 130 -8.98 15.80 -4.66
CA THR A 130 -9.26 14.87 -5.77
C THR A 130 -8.10 13.92 -6.01
N LEU A 131 -6.88 14.44 -6.16
CA LEU A 131 -5.69 13.62 -6.38
C LEU A 131 -5.36 12.72 -5.18
N THR A 132 -5.60 13.20 -3.96
CA THR A 132 -5.42 12.41 -2.74
C THR A 132 -6.38 11.21 -2.71
N ILE A 133 -7.65 11.42 -3.06
CA ILE A 133 -8.65 10.35 -3.16
C ILE A 133 -8.23 9.32 -4.23
N CYS A 134 -7.86 9.78 -5.42
CA CYS A 134 -7.42 8.91 -6.52
C CYS A 134 -6.22 8.05 -6.14
N ARG A 135 -5.25 8.61 -5.40
CA ARG A 135 -4.04 7.89 -5.01
C ARG A 135 -4.30 6.81 -3.97
N HIS A 136 -5.02 7.16 -2.91
CA HIS A 136 -5.14 6.31 -1.72
C HIS A 136 -6.40 5.43 -1.73
N GLY A 137 -7.28 5.59 -2.73
CA GLY A 137 -8.55 4.87 -2.80
C GLY A 137 -9.44 5.16 -1.58
N MET A 138 -9.33 6.37 -1.04
CA MET A 138 -9.97 6.75 0.23
C MET A 138 -11.48 6.97 0.04
N ASP A 139 -12.26 6.45 1.00
CA ASP A 139 -13.69 6.75 1.11
C ASP A 139 -13.89 8.25 1.41
N GLN A 140 -14.83 8.90 0.69
CA GLN A 140 -15.21 10.29 0.88
C GLN A 140 -15.52 10.62 2.35
N LYS A 141 -16.06 9.67 3.13
CA LYS A 141 -16.34 9.86 4.57
C LYS A 141 -15.09 10.07 5.40
N LEU A 142 -14.00 9.37 5.07
CA LEU A 142 -12.73 9.48 5.77
C LEU A 142 -12.03 10.80 5.43
N MET A 143 -12.16 11.27 4.18
CA MET A 143 -11.65 12.59 3.81
C MET A 143 -12.43 13.74 4.42
N ALA A 144 -13.75 13.59 4.61
CA ALA A 144 -14.55 14.59 5.30
C ALA A 144 -14.05 14.77 6.75
N PHE A 145 -13.78 13.66 7.41
CA PHE A 145 -13.18 13.67 8.75
C PHE A 145 -11.80 14.39 8.76
N ILE A 146 -10.95 14.14 7.76
CA ILE A 146 -9.62 14.76 7.66
C ILE A 146 -9.68 16.25 7.33
N LEU A 147 -10.62 16.68 6.49
CA LEU A 147 -10.84 18.08 6.09
C LEU A 147 -11.74 18.84 7.09
N ASN A 148 -11.98 18.27 8.28
CA ASN A 148 -12.89 18.80 9.29
C ASN A 148 -14.23 19.29 8.70
N SER A 149 -14.78 18.50 7.78
CA SER A 149 -15.96 18.79 6.98
C SER A 149 -16.94 17.62 7.04
N SER A 150 -18.23 17.84 6.75
CA SER A 150 -19.17 16.72 6.78
C SER A 150 -19.03 15.85 5.52
N PRO A 151 -19.25 14.52 5.61
CA PRO A 151 -19.26 13.65 4.43
C PRO A 151 -20.26 14.07 3.35
N SER A 152 -21.39 14.64 3.76
CA SER A 152 -22.40 15.20 2.87
C SER A 152 -21.93 16.45 2.11
N THR A 153 -20.96 17.19 2.67
CA THR A 153 -20.37 18.38 2.02
C THR A 153 -19.41 17.96 0.91
N LEU A 154 -18.63 16.88 1.11
CA LEU A 154 -17.74 16.38 0.06
C LEU A 154 -18.46 15.71 -1.11
N SER A 155 -19.62 15.09 -0.90
CA SER A 155 -20.40 14.52 -2.00
C SER A 155 -21.06 15.58 -2.88
N SER A 156 -21.21 16.82 -2.39
CA SER A 156 -21.82 17.94 -3.11
C SER A 156 -20.78 18.95 -3.64
N ASP A 157 -19.61 19.06 -3.00
CA ASP A 157 -18.53 19.97 -3.40
C ASP A 157 -17.44 19.33 -4.30
N LEU A 158 -17.52 18.02 -4.61
CA LEU A 158 -16.58 17.34 -5.53
C LEU A 158 -17.22 16.73 -6.79
N PHE A 159 -18.55 16.78 -6.96
CA PHE A 159 -19.27 16.19 -8.10
C PHE A 159 -20.48 17.03 -8.51
#